data_AF-A0A2A3E9T3-F1
#
_entry.id   AF-A0A2A3E9T3-F1
#
_cell.length_a   1.000
_cell.length_b   1.000
_cell.length_c   1.000
_cell.angle_alpha   90.00
_cell.angle_beta   90.00
_cell.angle_gamma   90.00
#
_symmetry.space_group_name_H-M   'P 1'
#
loop_
_entity.id
_entity.type
_entity.pdbx_description
1 polymer ?
#
loop_
_entity_poly.entity_id
_entity_poly.type
_entity_poly.pdbx_seq_one_letter_code
_entity_poly.pdbx_strand_id
1 'polypeptide(L)'
;MFEPIILKKKQPRTFAGTPAGTVFIITSLTKILVPIAGLLLLSDFIEKNQKFIIELDELNKPKEQTLLDQYEKTKYFWSRPMFQNVVKYILEKNKKEIIETNTSSLSNS
;
A
#
# COMPACT_ATOMS: atom_id res chain seq x y z
N MET A 1 -29.17 -86.45 5.49
CA MET A 1 -27.92 -86.08 4.83
C MET A 1 -27.96 -84.57 4.70
N PHE A 2 -27.14 -83.83 5.45
CA PHE A 2 -27.15 -82.36 5.43
C PHE A 2 -26.05 -81.89 4.47
N GLU A 3 -26.44 -81.12 3.46
CA GLU A 3 -25.47 -80.44 2.59
C GLU A 3 -24.96 -79.17 3.26
N PRO A 4 -23.64 -78.92 3.28
CA PRO A 4 -23.11 -77.70 3.87
C PRO A 4 -23.39 -76.50 2.95
N ILE A 5 -24.12 -75.52 3.48
CA ILE A 5 -24.30 -74.22 2.83
C ILE A 5 -22.98 -73.45 2.94
N ILE A 6 -22.26 -73.32 1.82
CA ILE A 6 -21.04 -72.52 1.75
C ILE A 6 -21.43 -71.04 1.63
N LEU A 7 -21.34 -70.30 2.75
CA LEU A 7 -21.52 -68.86 2.77
C LEU A 7 -20.35 -68.17 2.03
N LYS A 8 -20.60 -67.67 0.82
CA LYS A 8 -19.62 -66.84 0.09
C LYS A 8 -19.36 -65.55 0.85
N LYS A 9 -18.11 -65.32 1.25
CA LYS A 9 -17.67 -64.11 1.96
C LYS A 9 -17.96 -62.88 1.09
N LYS A 10 -18.69 -61.91 1.66
CA LYS A 10 -19.10 -60.67 0.97
C LYS A 10 -17.84 -59.90 0.56
N GLN A 11 -17.59 -59.76 -0.74
CA GLN A 11 -16.48 -58.96 -1.24
C GLN A 11 -16.68 -57.48 -0.88
N PRO A 12 -15.64 -56.77 -0.42
CA PRO A 12 -15.75 -55.34 -0.16
C PRO A 12 -16.06 -54.65 -1.48
N ARG A 13 -17.22 -53.97 -1.54
CA ARG A 13 -17.59 -53.16 -2.71
C ARG A 13 -16.57 -52.04 -2.83
N THR A 14 -15.70 -52.12 -3.82
CA THR A 14 -14.81 -51.01 -4.18
C THR A 14 -15.68 -49.85 -4.65
N PHE A 15 -15.61 -48.72 -3.95
CA PHE A 15 -16.37 -47.50 -4.29
C PHE A 15 -15.88 -46.84 -5.59
N ALA A 16 -14.68 -47.19 -6.05
CA ALA A 16 -14.10 -46.75 -7.31
C ALA A 16 -14.87 -47.37 -8.50
N GLY A 17 -15.74 -46.57 -9.12
CA GLY A 17 -16.54 -46.97 -10.29
C GLY A 17 -18.05 -46.78 -10.13
N THR A 18 -18.53 -46.44 -8.92
CA THR A 18 -19.93 -46.04 -8.72
C THR A 18 -20.10 -44.53 -8.92
N PRO A 19 -21.24 -44.03 -9.45
CA PRO A 19 -21.51 -42.60 -9.60
C PRO A 19 -21.38 -41.82 -8.28
N ALA A 20 -21.70 -42.46 -7.15
CA ALA A 20 -21.54 -41.86 -5.82
C ALA A 20 -20.05 -41.73 -5.42
N GLY A 21 -19.22 -42.72 -5.76
CA GLY A 21 -17.78 -42.70 -5.50
C GLY A 21 -17.05 -41.64 -6.32
N THR A 22 -17.42 -41.44 -7.59
CA THR A 22 -16.82 -40.38 -8.43
C THR A 22 -17.17 -38.99 -7.91
N VAL A 23 -18.41 -38.76 -7.47
CA VAL A 23 -18.82 -37.48 -6.86
C VAL A 23 -18.05 -37.22 -5.55
N PHE A 24 -17.84 -38.25 -4.72
CA PHE A 24 -17.06 -38.12 -3.50
C PHE A 24 -15.59 -37.74 -3.80
N ILE A 25 -14.98 -38.37 -4.79
CA ILE A 25 -13.59 -38.07 -5.21
C ILE A 25 -13.48 -36.64 -5.75
N ILE A 26 -14.39 -36.23 -6.64
CA ILE A 26 -14.40 -34.88 -7.22
C ILE A 26 -14.57 -33.84 -6.12
N THR A 27 -15.56 -34.01 -5.25
CA THR A 27 -15.83 -33.04 -4.16
C THR A 27 -14.65 -32.94 -3.19
N SER A 28 -14.05 -34.06 -2.82
CA SER A 28 -12.81 -34.12 -2.03
C SER A 28 -11.67 -33.34 -2.68
N LEU A 29 -11.43 -33.55 -3.98
CA LEU A 29 -10.39 -32.85 -4.73
C LEU A 29 -10.65 -31.35 -4.80
N THR A 30 -11.87 -30.92 -5.12
CA THR A 30 -12.21 -29.48 -5.15
C THR A 30 -12.03 -28.81 -3.79
N LYS A 31 -12.37 -29.49 -2.68
CA LYS A 31 -12.18 -28.93 -1.33
C LYS A 31 -10.73 -28.64 -0.99
N ILE A 32 -9.78 -29.35 -1.60
CA ILE A 32 -8.35 -29.13 -1.41
C ILE A 32 -7.82 -28.12 -2.43
N LEU A 33 -8.27 -28.23 -3.68
CA LEU A 33 -7.77 -27.40 -4.78
C LEU A 33 -8.17 -25.92 -4.64
N VAL A 34 -9.41 -25.64 -4.25
CA VAL A 34 -9.93 -24.28 -4.09
C VAL A 34 -9.13 -23.45 -3.07
N PRO A 35 -8.88 -23.91 -1.82
CA PRO A 35 -8.10 -23.13 -0.86
C PRO A 35 -6.63 -22.97 -1.28
N ILE A 36 -6.01 -23.97 -1.91
CA ILE A 36 -4.63 -23.86 -2.42
C ILE A 36 -4.54 -22.77 -3.50
N ALA A 37 -5.44 -22.80 -4.48
CA ALA A 37 -5.51 -21.77 -5.52
C ALA A 37 -5.76 -20.38 -4.92
N GLY A 38 -6.65 -20.29 -3.92
CA GLY A 38 -6.92 -19.05 -3.21
C GLY A 38 -5.69 -18.49 -2.49
N LEU A 39 -4.91 -19.34 -1.82
CA LEU A 39 -3.68 -18.94 -1.13
C LEU A 39 -2.59 -18.48 -2.11
N LEU A 40 -2.43 -19.15 -3.24
CA LEU A 40 -1.46 -18.75 -4.27
C LEU A 40 -1.79 -17.37 -4.84
N LEU A 41 -3.06 -17.14 -5.20
CA LEU A 41 -3.52 -15.83 -5.69
C LEU A 41 -3.33 -14.73 -4.64
N LEU A 42 -3.56 -15.03 -3.36
CA LEU A 42 -3.32 -14.09 -2.27
C LEU A 42 -1.84 -13.74 -2.13
N SER A 43 -0.96 -14.75 -2.23
CA SER A 43 0.50 -14.57 -2.17
C SER A 43 0.98 -13.66 -3.28
N ASP A 44 0.58 -13.94 -4.53
CA ASP A 44 0.94 -13.14 -5.70
C ASP A 44 0.46 -11.68 -5.56
N PHE A 45 -0.75 -11.50 -5.01
CA PHE A 45 -1.30 -10.17 -4.77
C PHE A 45 -0.51 -9.39 -3.71
N ILE A 46 -0.10 -10.05 -2.61
CA ILE A 46 0.70 -9.44 -1.55
C ILE A 46 2.08 -9.05 -2.09
N GLU A 47 2.75 -9.93 -2.82
CA GLU A 47 4.08 -9.67 -3.38
C GLU A 47 4.05 -8.50 -4.38
N LYS A 48 3.03 -8.46 -5.25
CA LYS A 48 2.84 -7.36 -6.20
C LYS A 48 2.61 -6.02 -5.49
N ASN A 49 1.83 -6.01 -4.41
CA ASN A 49 1.58 -4.80 -3.63
C ASN A 49 2.82 -4.35 -2.86
N GLN A 50 3.61 -5.28 -2.31
CA GLN A 50 4.88 -4.96 -1.66
C GLN A 50 5.87 -4.33 -2.64
N LYS A 51 5.99 -4.89 -3.85
CA LYS A 51 6.83 -4.32 -4.91
C LYS A 51 6.38 -2.92 -5.30
N PHE A 52 5.08 -2.70 -5.42
CA PHE A 52 4.51 -1.37 -5.72
C PHE A 52 4.79 -0.35 -4.61
N ILE A 53 4.74 -0.76 -3.34
CA ILE A 53 5.10 0.09 -2.20
C ILE A 53 6.58 0.47 -2.26
N ILE A 54 7.47 -0.47 -2.60
CA ILE A 54 8.91 -0.21 -2.73
C ILE A 54 9.19 0.74 -3.90
N GLU A 55 8.55 0.55 -5.06
CA GLU A 55 8.68 1.45 -6.21
C GLU A 55 8.20 2.88 -5.89
N LEU A 56 7.10 3.00 -5.12
CA LEU A 56 6.64 4.29 -4.62
C LEU A 56 7.62 4.91 -3.63
N ASP A 57 8.20 4.13 -2.73
CA ASP A 57 9.16 4.61 -1.73
C ASP A 57 10.48 5.06 -2.38
N GLU A 58 10.94 4.35 -3.41
CA GLU A 58 12.09 4.76 -4.23
C GLU A 58 11.83 6.06 -5.01
N LEU A 59 10.61 6.24 -5.54
CA LEU A 59 10.19 7.48 -6.20
C LEU A 59 10.02 8.63 -5.20
N ASN A 60 9.70 8.31 -3.95
CA ASN A 60 9.48 9.26 -2.86
C ASN A 60 10.74 9.52 -2.01
N LYS A 61 11.93 9.15 -2.51
CA LYS A 61 13.20 9.66 -1.99
C LYS A 61 13.05 11.17 -1.80
N PRO A 62 13.31 11.71 -0.59
CA PRO A 62 13.18 13.13 -0.36
C PRO A 62 14.20 13.84 -1.23
N LYS A 63 13.76 14.32 -2.39
CA LYS A 63 14.53 15.26 -3.21
C LYS A 63 14.87 16.39 -2.27
N GLU A 64 16.16 16.64 -2.03
CA GLU A 64 16.62 17.75 -1.20
C GLU A 64 15.87 18.99 -1.66
N GLN A 65 14.97 19.48 -0.81
CA GLN A 65 14.12 20.60 -1.17
C GLN A 65 15.02 21.80 -1.25
N THR A 66 15.28 22.25 -2.47
CA THR A 66 16.01 23.48 -2.70
C THR A 66 15.22 24.64 -2.08
N LEU A 67 15.92 25.72 -1.70
CA LEU A 67 15.28 26.93 -1.18
C LEU A 67 14.21 27.48 -2.15
N LEU A 68 14.39 27.26 -3.46
CA LEU A 68 13.42 27.61 -4.49
C LEU A 68 12.15 26.77 -4.42
N ASP A 69 12.24 25.44 -4.24
CA ASP A 69 11.08 24.56 -4.06
C ASP A 69 10.27 24.93 -2.82
N GLN A 70 10.96 25.30 -1.73
CA GLN A 70 10.29 25.74 -0.50
C GLN A 70 9.61 27.11 -0.68
N TYR A 71 10.25 28.04 -1.40
CA TYR A 71 9.68 29.33 -1.73
C TYR A 71 8.42 29.18 -2.59
N GLU A 72 8.46 28.34 -3.62
CA GLU A 72 7.34 28.16 -4.54
C GLU A 72 6.12 27.55 -3.82
N LYS A 73 6.33 26.56 -2.94
CA LYS A 73 5.28 25.98 -2.09
C LYS A 73 4.68 26.99 -1.13
N THR A 74 5.50 27.85 -0.53
CA THR A 74 5.04 28.81 0.49
C THR A 74 4.49 30.10 -0.09
N LYS A 75 4.84 30.45 -1.34
CA LYS A 75 4.33 31.65 -2.04
C LYS A 75 2.81 31.73 -2.06
N TYR A 76 2.14 30.60 -2.29
CA TYR A 76 0.67 30.54 -2.29
C TYR A 76 0.07 30.63 -0.88
N PHE A 77 0.80 30.18 0.15
CA PHE A 77 0.36 30.31 1.54
C PHE A 77 0.37 31.79 1.97
N TRP A 78 1.45 32.50 1.65
CA TRP A 78 1.63 33.92 2.01
C TRP A 78 0.79 34.89 1.18
N SER A 79 0.31 34.49 -0.01
CA SER A 79 -0.57 35.32 -0.84
C SER A 79 -2.01 35.40 -0.34
N ARG A 80 -2.41 34.54 0.61
CA ARG A 80 -3.78 34.50 1.13
C ARG A 80 -4.13 35.79 1.89
N PRO A 81 -5.36 36.31 1.74
CA PRO A 81 -5.76 37.59 2.34
C PRO A 81 -5.62 37.63 3.86
N MET A 82 -5.76 36.49 4.54
CA MET A 82 -5.57 36.38 5.99
C MET A 82 -4.14 36.70 6.44
N PHE A 83 -3.13 36.40 5.61
CA PHE A 83 -1.72 36.63 5.92
C PHE A 83 -1.16 37.91 5.33
N GLN A 84 -1.90 38.60 4.46
CA GLN A 84 -1.44 39.85 3.83
C GLN A 84 -1.09 40.94 4.86
N ASN A 85 -1.85 41.04 5.95
CA ASN A 85 -1.56 42.01 7.02
C ASN A 85 -0.24 41.68 7.75
N VAL A 86 0.03 40.40 7.97
CA VAL A 86 1.29 39.93 8.60
C VAL A 86 2.47 40.16 7.67
N VAL A 87 2.33 39.81 6.39
CA VAL A 87 3.36 40.04 5.36
C VAL A 87 3.64 41.54 5.22
N LYS A 88 2.60 42.38 5.16
CA LYS A 88 2.75 43.84 5.09
C LYS A 88 3.48 44.40 6.31
N TYR A 89 3.13 43.97 7.51
CA TYR A 89 3.80 44.40 8.74
C TYR A 89 5.28 44.02 8.76
N ILE A 90 5.61 42.79 8.37
CA ILE A 90 7.00 42.31 8.31
C ILE A 90 7.80 43.10 7.26
N LEU A 91 7.22 43.35 6.09
CA LEU A 91 7.87 44.16 5.04
C LEU A 91 8.12 45.60 5.49
N GLU A 92 7.16 46.24 6.18
CA GLU A 92 7.33 47.59 6.71
C GLU A 92 8.39 47.64 7.83
N LYS A 93 8.44 46.63 8.70
CA LYS A 93 9.46 46.51 9.74
C LYS A 93 10.86 46.35 9.15
N ASN A 94 11.04 45.41 8.22
CA ASN A 94 12.33 45.18 7.57
C ASN A 94 12.78 46.41 6.77
N LYS A 95 11.86 47.14 6.13
CA LYS A 95 12.18 48.38 5.42
C LYS A 95 12.73 49.46 6.36
N LYS A 96 12.15 49.61 7.57
CA LYS A 96 12.65 50.55 8.58
C LYS A 96 14.04 50.16 9.09
N GLU A 97 14.25 48.87 9.37
CA GLU A 97 15.54 48.35 9.84
C GLU A 97 16.66 48.51 8.80
N ILE A 98 16.36 48.30 7.51
CA ILE A 98 17.30 48.55 6.41
C ILE A 98 17.61 50.06 6.27
N ILE A 99 16.63 50.93 6.48
CA ILE A 99 16.87 52.39 6.43
C ILE A 99 17.73 52.82 7.62
N GLU A 100 17.43 52.36 8.82
CA GLU A 100 18.17 52.69 10.05
C GLU A 100 19.63 52.24 9.98
N THR A 101 19.86 51.01 9.52
CA THR A 101 21.23 50.47 9.32
C THR A 101 22.03 51.29 8.31
N ASN A 102 21.42 51.70 7.18
CA ASN A 102 22.09 52.56 6.19
C ASN A 102 22.33 54.00 6.68
N THR A 103 21.48 54.53 7.56
CA THR A 103 21.72 55.85 8.17
C THR A 103 22.81 55.82 9.25
N SER A 104 22.92 54.73 10.01
CA SER A 104 23.96 54.54 11.02
C SER A 104 25.35 54.27 10.43
N SER A 105 25.42 53.69 9.23
CA SER A 105 26.69 53.52 8.51
C SER A 105 27.17 54.82 7.84
N LEU A 106 26.25 55.71 7.45
CA LEU A 106 26.57 57.04 6.94
C LEU A 106 26.98 58.06 8.02
N SER A 107 26.49 57.93 9.26
CA SER A 107 26.86 58.85 10.36
C SER A 107 28.21 58.54 11.00
N ASN A 108 28.81 57.40 10.67
CA ASN A 108 30.10 56.93 11.18
C ASN A 108 31.24 57.00 10.13
N SER A 109 30.99 57.67 8.99
CA SER A 109 32.01 58.05 7.99
C SER A 109 32.19 59.56 7.97
#